data_AF-A0A358SM10-F1
#
_entry.id   AF-A0A358SM10-F1
#
_cell.length_a   1.000
_cell.length_b   1.000
_cell.length_c   1.000
_cell.angle_alpha   90.00
_cell.angle_beta   90.00
_cell.angle_gamma   90.00
#
_symmetry.space_group_name_H-M   'P 1'
#
loop_
_entity.id
_entity.type
_entity.pdbx_description
1 polymer ?
#
loop_
_entity_poly.entity_id
_entity_poly.type
_entity_poly.pdbx_seq_one_letter_code
_entity_poly.pdbx_strand_id
1 'polypeptide(L)'
;AMVPLTRAEPLYRDVAGHAPIRWEFLATCDWMQCEARPRYSPVQGEKLGTLNPDGTIYRTRSAALEQCADDLVELAWAVYQIDLTARADLSVCDLANVFAAFRWGGLLKLHRTSAMEFPYSVAGLTAQHTSMRWPRIDDPHAPDKPGARFRLPFGAVPVMLGLNYPATV
;
A
#
# COMPACT_ATOMS: atom_id res chain seq x y z
N ALA A 1 14.71 -8.01 6.92
CA ALA A 1 14.74 -9.01 5.84
C ALA A 1 13.30 -9.34 5.44
N MET A 2 12.98 -9.36 4.14
CA MET A 2 11.62 -9.60 3.59
C MET A 2 11.19 -11.07 3.57
N VAL A 3 11.84 -11.93 4.38
CA VAL A 3 11.56 -13.37 4.47
C VAL A 3 10.08 -13.71 4.70
N PRO A 4 9.31 -12.95 5.53
CA PRO A 4 7.87 -13.17 5.67
C PRO A 4 7.09 -13.03 4.35
N LEU A 5 7.50 -12.12 3.47
CA LEU A 5 6.85 -11.91 2.17
C LEU A 5 7.10 -13.08 1.23
N THR A 6 8.34 -13.58 1.16
CA THR A 6 8.67 -14.76 0.34
C THR A 6 7.90 -15.99 0.78
N ARG A 7 7.66 -16.18 2.09
CA ARG A 7 6.85 -17.30 2.61
C ARG A 7 5.36 -17.17 2.28
N ALA A 8 4.85 -15.94 2.23
CA ALA A 8 3.45 -15.66 1.93
C ALA A 8 3.17 -15.48 0.43
N GLU A 9 4.21 -15.50 -0.42
CA GLU A 9 4.10 -15.30 -1.86
C GLU A 9 3.04 -16.17 -2.55
N PRO A 10 2.89 -17.48 -2.25
CA PRO A 10 1.82 -18.28 -2.86
C PRO A 10 0.42 -17.72 -2.62
N LEU A 11 0.16 -17.19 -1.43
CA LEU A 11 -1.13 -16.57 -1.08
C LEU A 11 -1.34 -15.25 -1.85
N TYR A 12 -0.29 -14.42 -1.97
CA TYR A 12 -0.40 -13.19 -2.76
C TYR A 12 -0.67 -13.47 -4.24
N ARG A 13 -0.02 -14.49 -4.80
CA ARG A 13 -0.23 -14.90 -6.20
C ARG A 13 -1.62 -15.45 -6.45
N ASP A 14 -2.14 -16.24 -5.51
CA ASP A 14 -3.50 -16.78 -5.56
C ASP A 14 -4.55 -15.66 -5.61
N VAL A 15 -4.49 -14.73 -4.65
CA VAL A 15 -5.41 -13.58 -4.60
C VAL A 15 -5.24 -12.65 -5.81
N ALA A 16 -4.01 -12.37 -6.24
CA ALA A 16 -3.73 -11.58 -7.44
C ALA A 16 -4.13 -12.29 -8.76
N GLY A 17 -4.45 -13.58 -8.70
CA GLY A 17 -5.10 -14.30 -9.79
C GLY A 17 -6.57 -13.89 -9.94
N HIS A 18 -7.25 -13.59 -8.83
CA HIS A 18 -8.66 -13.21 -8.78
C HIS A 18 -8.89 -11.73 -9.08
N ALA A 19 -8.09 -10.84 -8.47
CA ALA A 19 -8.00 -9.43 -8.85
C ALA A 19 -6.76 -9.29 -9.74
N PRO A 20 -6.86 -9.05 -11.06
CA PRO A 20 -5.78 -9.24 -12.04
C PRO A 20 -4.63 -8.21 -11.94
N ILE A 21 -4.19 -7.84 -10.75
CA ILE A 21 -3.01 -7.05 -10.45
C ILE A 21 -1.78 -7.94 -10.33
N ARG A 22 -0.59 -7.33 -10.18
CA ARG A 22 0.63 -8.08 -9.86
C ARG A 22 0.72 -8.30 -8.34
N TRP A 23 1.14 -9.49 -7.92
CA TRP A 23 1.13 -9.91 -6.51
C TRP A 23 2.02 -9.04 -5.60
N GLU A 24 3.02 -8.36 -6.15
CA GLU A 24 3.94 -7.48 -5.40
C GLU A 24 3.21 -6.31 -4.74
N PHE A 25 2.09 -5.85 -5.30
CA PHE A 25 1.25 -4.82 -4.67
C PHE A 25 0.66 -5.30 -3.34
N LEU A 26 0.13 -6.54 -3.31
CA LEU A 26 -0.44 -7.14 -2.12
C LEU A 26 0.63 -7.40 -1.07
N ALA A 27 1.78 -7.94 -1.47
CA ALA A 27 2.91 -8.15 -0.58
C ALA A 27 3.41 -6.84 0.04
N THR A 28 3.44 -5.76 -0.76
CA THR A 28 3.84 -4.44 -0.30
C THR A 28 2.83 -3.88 0.71
N CYS A 29 1.53 -3.95 0.43
CA CYS A 29 0.51 -3.51 1.38
C CYS A 29 0.57 -4.31 2.69
N ASP A 30 0.70 -5.63 2.62
CA ASP A 30 0.80 -6.48 3.80
C ASP A 30 2.04 -6.16 4.65
N TRP A 31 3.17 -5.87 4.00
CA TRP A 31 4.36 -5.38 4.68
C TRP A 31 4.14 -4.03 5.36
N MET A 32 3.62 -3.06 4.61
CA MET A 32 3.44 -1.68 5.07
C MET A 32 2.45 -1.59 6.23
N GLN A 33 1.38 -2.38 6.17
CA GLN A 33 0.29 -2.30 7.13
C GLN A 33 0.53 -3.19 8.35
N CYS A 34 1.11 -4.38 8.17
CA CYS A 34 1.23 -5.32 9.28
C CYS A 34 2.52 -6.15 9.34
N GLU A 35 3.53 -5.82 8.53
CA GLU A 35 4.80 -6.55 8.41
C GLU A 35 4.60 -8.02 8.00
N ALA A 36 3.54 -8.30 7.23
CA ALA A 36 3.15 -9.65 6.85
C ALA A 36 2.93 -10.60 8.04
N ARG A 37 2.51 -10.06 9.19
CA ARG A 37 2.22 -10.85 10.39
C ARG A 37 0.93 -11.64 10.21
N PRO A 38 0.93 -12.98 10.36
CA PRO A 38 -0.20 -13.83 9.99
C PRO A 38 -1.55 -13.57 10.68
N ARG A 39 -1.56 -12.88 11.82
CA ARG A 39 -2.76 -12.61 12.63
C ARG A 39 -3.36 -11.22 12.36
N TYR A 40 -2.79 -10.48 11.42
CA TYR A 40 -3.17 -9.10 11.13
C TYR A 40 -3.62 -8.96 9.68
N SER A 41 -4.46 -7.95 9.46
CA SER A 41 -5.05 -7.59 8.19
C SER A 41 -4.12 -6.63 7.43
N PRO A 42 -3.88 -6.85 6.13
CA PRO A 42 -3.20 -5.90 5.25
C PRO A 42 -4.05 -4.69 4.87
N VAL A 43 -5.32 -4.58 5.29
CA VAL A 43 -6.17 -3.42 4.97
C VAL A 43 -5.81 -2.24 5.86
N GLN A 44 -6.01 -2.36 7.19
CA GLN A 44 -5.72 -1.29 8.15
C GLN A 44 -4.73 -1.71 9.26
N GLY A 45 -4.14 -2.90 9.20
CA GLY A 45 -3.19 -3.40 10.20
C GLY A 45 -3.84 -3.94 11.48
N GLU A 46 -5.16 -4.12 11.49
CA GLU A 46 -5.95 -4.68 12.58
C GLU A 46 -5.72 -6.18 12.78
N LYS A 47 -6.09 -6.71 13.94
CA LYS A 47 -6.07 -8.17 14.16
C LYS A 47 -7.25 -8.81 13.43
N LEU A 48 -7.00 -9.91 12.69
CA LEU A 48 -8.06 -10.66 12.02
C LEU A 48 -9.17 -11.09 13.00
N GLY A 49 -10.41 -10.97 12.56
CA GLY A 49 -11.63 -11.22 13.35
C GLY A 49 -12.07 -10.05 14.24
N THR A 50 -11.37 -8.91 14.21
CA THR A 50 -11.76 -7.69 14.93
C THR A 50 -12.73 -6.86 14.07
N LEU A 51 -13.69 -6.20 14.71
CA LEU A 51 -14.57 -5.23 14.06
C LEU A 51 -13.80 -3.93 13.79
N ASN A 52 -13.73 -3.53 12.52
CA ASN A 52 -13.13 -2.29 12.09
C ASN A 52 -14.07 -1.09 12.31
N PRO A 53 -13.55 0.15 12.34
CA PRO A 53 -14.37 1.35 12.51
C PRO A 53 -15.44 1.54 11.42
N ASP A 54 -15.20 1.02 10.22
CA ASP A 54 -16.14 1.03 9.09
C ASP A 54 -17.18 -0.11 9.16
N GLY A 55 -17.14 -0.94 10.20
CA GLY A 55 -18.04 -2.07 10.39
C GLY A 55 -17.62 -3.37 9.71
N THR A 56 -16.49 -3.40 9.00
CA THR A 56 -15.98 -4.62 8.35
C THR A 56 -15.32 -5.57 9.36
N ILE A 57 -15.30 -6.87 9.03
CA ILE A 57 -14.58 -7.91 9.79
C ILE A 57 -13.91 -8.86 8.80
N TYR A 58 -12.58 -8.86 8.75
CA TYR A 58 -11.85 -9.87 7.97
C TYR A 58 -11.48 -11.06 8.84
N ARG A 59 -12.10 -12.21 8.58
CA ARG A 59 -11.86 -13.46 9.35
C ARG A 59 -10.61 -14.20 8.88
N THR A 60 -10.24 -14.04 7.61
CA THR A 60 -9.09 -14.71 7.01
C THR A 60 -8.17 -13.68 6.36
N ARG A 61 -6.91 -14.06 6.17
CA ARG A 61 -5.93 -13.23 5.47
C ARG A 61 -6.25 -13.09 3.98
N SER A 62 -6.79 -14.14 3.35
CA SER A 62 -7.22 -14.09 1.94
C SER A 62 -8.31 -13.04 1.73
N ALA A 63 -9.36 -13.03 2.56
CA ALA A 63 -10.45 -12.06 2.46
C ALA A 63 -9.96 -10.61 2.65
N ALA A 64 -9.00 -10.40 3.56
CA ALA A 64 -8.39 -9.09 3.75
C ALA A 64 -7.49 -8.67 2.56
N LEU A 65 -6.77 -9.62 1.96
CA LEU A 65 -5.96 -9.37 0.76
C LEU A 65 -6.84 -9.12 -0.47
N GLU A 66 -7.98 -9.79 -0.60
CA GLU A 66 -8.98 -9.55 -1.65
C GLU A 66 -9.49 -8.11 -1.57
N GLN A 67 -9.94 -7.67 -0.39
CA GLN A 67 -10.33 -6.27 -0.19
C GLN A 67 -9.18 -5.30 -0.52
N CYS A 68 -7.96 -5.61 -0.06
CA CYS A 68 -6.81 -4.78 -0.36
C CYS A 68 -6.56 -4.66 -1.89
N ALA A 69 -6.82 -5.73 -2.64
CA ALA A 69 -6.71 -5.72 -4.11
C ALA A 69 -7.78 -4.82 -4.74
N ASP A 70 -9.03 -4.93 -4.27
CA ASP A 70 -10.15 -4.12 -4.74
C ASP A 70 -9.90 -2.63 -4.46
N ASP A 71 -9.49 -2.29 -3.23
CA ASP A 71 -9.17 -0.92 -2.82
C ASP A 71 -8.02 -0.33 -3.67
N LEU A 72 -6.98 -1.12 -3.94
CA LEU A 72 -5.86 -0.71 -4.80
C LEU A 72 -6.34 -0.37 -6.21
N VAL A 73 -7.13 -1.22 -6.83
CA VAL A 73 -7.65 -1.03 -8.19
C VAL A 73 -8.57 0.19 -8.23
N GLU A 74 -9.53 0.25 -7.31
CA GLU A 74 -10.52 1.33 -7.26
C GLU A 74 -9.86 2.68 -7.03
N LEU A 75 -9.01 2.80 -6.01
CA LEU A 75 -8.41 4.09 -5.62
C LEU A 75 -7.36 4.56 -6.63
N ALA A 76 -6.54 3.65 -7.18
CA ALA A 76 -5.57 4.01 -8.21
C ALA A 76 -6.27 4.60 -9.45
N TRP A 77 -7.36 3.96 -9.89
CA TRP A 77 -8.17 4.47 -10.99
C TRP A 77 -8.87 5.78 -10.60
N ALA A 78 -9.65 5.81 -9.53
CA ALA A 78 -10.45 6.96 -9.14
C ALA A 78 -9.61 8.23 -8.91
N VAL A 79 -8.42 8.09 -8.30
CA VAL A 79 -7.58 9.25 -7.94
C VAL A 79 -6.62 9.62 -9.06
N TYR A 80 -5.90 8.66 -9.65
CA TYR A 80 -4.81 8.94 -10.59
C TYR A 80 -5.04 8.38 -12.00
N GLN A 81 -6.17 7.70 -12.25
CA GLN A 81 -6.50 7.06 -13.53
C GLN A 81 -5.45 6.01 -13.94
N ILE A 82 -4.89 5.31 -12.95
CA ILE A 82 -3.93 4.23 -13.17
C ILE A 82 -4.68 2.90 -13.14
N ASP A 83 -4.66 2.19 -14.28
CA ASP A 83 -5.25 0.85 -14.38
C ASP A 83 -4.24 -0.24 -14.00
N LEU A 84 -4.37 -0.78 -12.79
CA LEU A 84 -3.53 -1.87 -12.30
C LEU A 84 -3.82 -3.21 -12.98
N THR A 85 -5.01 -3.37 -13.57
CA THR A 85 -5.46 -4.61 -14.22
C THR A 85 -4.88 -4.77 -15.62
N ALA A 86 -4.45 -3.68 -16.25
CA ALA A 86 -3.71 -3.69 -17.52
C ALA A 86 -2.37 -4.43 -17.42
N ARG A 87 -1.84 -4.64 -16.20
CA ARG A 87 -0.56 -5.32 -15.92
C ARG A 87 0.64 -4.74 -16.69
N ALA A 88 0.56 -3.48 -17.11
CA ALA A 88 1.70 -2.74 -17.63
C ALA A 88 2.68 -2.42 -16.51
N ASP A 89 3.96 -2.33 -16.86
CA ASP A 89 5.00 -1.89 -15.92
C ASP A 89 4.78 -0.41 -15.59
N LEU A 90 4.60 -0.11 -14.31
CA LEU A 90 4.40 1.25 -13.83
C LEU A 90 5.73 1.95 -13.59
N SER A 91 5.73 3.27 -13.79
CA SER A 91 6.85 4.11 -13.37
C SER A 91 6.95 4.16 -11.85
N VAL A 92 8.14 4.51 -11.33
CA VAL A 92 8.34 4.79 -9.91
C VAL A 92 7.35 5.85 -9.39
N CYS A 93 7.04 6.86 -10.21
CA CYS A 93 6.07 7.90 -9.88
C CYS A 93 4.64 7.34 -9.79
N ASP A 94 4.25 6.50 -10.74
CA ASP A 94 2.93 5.87 -10.74
C ASP A 94 2.77 4.88 -9.59
N LEU A 95 3.80 4.13 -9.25
CA LEU A 95 3.81 3.31 -8.03
C LEU A 95 3.61 4.17 -6.79
N ALA A 96 4.29 5.31 -6.69
CA ALA A 96 4.11 6.23 -5.58
C ALA A 96 2.66 6.77 -5.51
N ASN A 97 2.07 7.11 -6.67
CA ASN A 97 0.69 7.55 -6.79
C ASN A 97 -0.32 6.47 -6.37
N VAL A 98 -0.12 5.23 -6.79
CA VAL A 98 -0.96 4.08 -6.38
C VAL A 98 -0.97 3.93 -4.86
N PHE A 99 0.19 3.91 -4.22
CA PHE A 99 0.27 3.76 -2.76
C PHE A 99 -0.23 5.00 -2.01
N ALA A 100 -0.09 6.19 -2.59
CA ALA A 100 -0.67 7.41 -2.05
C ALA A 100 -2.21 7.37 -2.11
N ALA A 101 -2.79 6.93 -3.22
CA ALA A 101 -4.23 6.75 -3.38
C ALA A 101 -4.77 5.70 -2.41
N PHE A 102 -4.12 4.54 -2.33
CA PHE A 102 -4.49 3.48 -1.40
C PHE A 102 -4.52 4.00 0.05
N ARG A 103 -3.52 4.78 0.44
CA ARG A 103 -3.38 5.20 1.84
C ARG A 103 -4.21 6.43 2.20
N TRP A 104 -4.17 7.47 1.38
CA TRP A 104 -4.73 8.79 1.64
C TRP A 104 -5.83 9.19 0.64
N GLY A 105 -6.26 8.29 -0.23
CA GLY A 105 -7.26 8.56 -1.25
C GLY A 105 -6.85 9.74 -2.14
N GLY A 106 -7.80 10.64 -2.39
CA GLY A 106 -7.58 11.85 -3.18
C GLY A 106 -6.88 13.00 -2.44
N LEU A 107 -6.50 12.83 -1.17
CA LEU A 107 -6.07 13.95 -0.32
C LEU A 107 -4.81 14.65 -0.85
N LEU A 108 -3.78 13.89 -1.26
CA LEU A 108 -2.58 14.50 -1.84
C LEU A 108 -2.91 15.27 -3.13
N LYS A 109 -3.76 14.70 -3.99
CA LYS A 109 -4.18 15.34 -5.24
C LYS A 109 -4.96 16.63 -4.97
N LEU A 110 -5.88 16.62 -3.99
CA LEU A 110 -6.65 17.79 -3.58
C LEU A 110 -5.74 18.94 -3.11
N HIS A 111 -4.70 18.61 -2.34
CA HIS A 111 -3.74 19.57 -1.81
C HIS A 111 -2.52 19.81 -2.73
N ARG A 112 -2.56 19.31 -3.98
CA ARG A 112 -1.47 19.45 -4.98
C ARG A 112 -0.11 19.02 -4.44
N THR A 113 -0.09 18.01 -3.56
CA THR A 113 1.12 17.44 -2.99
C THR A 113 1.54 16.24 -3.83
N SER A 114 2.83 16.15 -4.18
CA SER A 114 3.34 15.03 -4.96
C SER A 114 3.41 13.76 -4.11
N ALA A 115 3.07 12.60 -4.68
CA ALA A 115 3.31 11.32 -4.03
C ALA A 115 4.81 11.02 -3.82
N MET A 116 5.69 11.67 -4.58
CA MET A 116 7.15 11.63 -4.37
C MET A 116 7.60 12.45 -3.14
N GLU A 117 6.72 13.26 -2.56
CA GLU A 117 6.95 13.98 -1.29
C GLU A 117 6.24 13.29 -0.12
N PHE A 118 5.63 12.13 -0.37
CA PHE A 118 4.84 11.40 0.62
C PHE A 118 5.65 10.26 1.25
N PRO A 119 5.94 10.31 2.57
CA PRO A 119 6.80 9.31 3.21
C PRO A 119 6.28 7.87 3.08
N TYR A 120 4.95 7.66 3.15
CA TYR A 120 4.38 6.32 2.97
C TYR A 120 4.72 5.70 1.63
N SER A 121 4.81 6.51 0.57
CA SER A 121 5.10 6.01 -0.77
C SER A 121 6.60 5.78 -0.96
N VAL A 122 7.45 6.74 -0.59
CA VAL A 122 8.84 6.76 -1.07
C VAL A 122 9.94 6.85 -0.01
N ALA A 123 9.61 6.83 1.30
CA ALA A 123 10.65 6.88 2.33
C ALA A 123 11.69 5.76 2.18
N GLY A 124 12.96 6.12 2.05
CA GLY A 124 14.07 5.20 1.80
C GLY A 124 14.31 4.83 0.32
N LEU A 125 13.59 5.44 -0.64
CA LEU A 125 13.78 5.19 -2.07
C LEU A 125 15.14 5.69 -2.59
N THR A 126 15.60 6.83 -2.10
CA THR A 126 16.93 7.37 -2.39
C THR A 126 17.49 8.01 -1.12
N ALA A 127 18.76 8.45 -1.16
CA ALA A 127 19.36 9.19 -0.05
C ALA A 127 18.54 10.43 0.36
N GLN A 128 17.88 11.09 -0.61
CA GLN A 128 17.01 12.25 -0.37
C GLN A 128 15.72 11.88 0.40
N HIS A 129 15.32 10.61 0.39
CA HIS A 129 14.08 10.12 1.03
C HIS A 129 14.30 9.51 2.43
N THR A 130 15.44 9.73 3.08
CA THR A 130 15.77 9.07 4.38
C THR A 130 15.20 9.80 5.61
N SER A 131 14.82 11.08 5.48
CA SER A 131 14.33 11.91 6.60
C SER A 131 13.15 12.78 6.17
N MET A 132 12.22 12.18 5.45
CA MET A 132 11.04 12.87 4.94
C MET A 132 10.11 13.30 6.06
N ARG A 133 9.47 14.45 5.88
CA ARG A 133 8.40 14.93 6.76
C ARG A 133 7.06 14.61 6.13
N TRP A 134 6.07 14.33 6.97
CA TRP A 134 4.69 14.21 6.53
C TRP A 134 4.20 15.55 5.97
N PRO A 135 3.44 15.55 4.86
CA PRO A 135 2.79 16.75 4.35
C PRO A 135 1.96 17.42 5.44
N ARG A 136 2.01 18.75 5.49
CA ARG A 136 1.20 19.57 6.40
C ARG A 136 -0.18 19.79 5.78
N ILE A 137 -0.97 18.72 5.73
CA ILE A 137 -2.37 18.79 5.34
C ILE A 137 -3.20 18.87 6.62
N ASP A 138 -3.89 19.99 6.78
CA ASP A 138 -4.79 20.26 7.91
C ASP A 138 -6.21 19.83 7.53
N ASP A 139 -6.39 18.51 7.40
CA ASP A 139 -7.69 17.89 7.16
C ASP A 139 -8.10 17.10 8.42
N PRO A 140 -9.26 17.42 9.04
CA PRO A 140 -9.72 16.77 10.27
C PRO A 140 -10.03 15.28 10.09
N HIS A 141 -10.16 14.82 8.84
CA HIS A 141 -10.38 13.44 8.46
C HIS A 141 -9.15 12.80 7.78
N ALA A 142 -7.97 13.44 7.83
CA ALA A 142 -6.74 12.88 7.29
C ALA A 142 -6.48 11.47 7.87
N PRO A 143 -6.29 10.44 7.03
CA PRO A 143 -6.03 9.09 7.52
C PRO A 143 -4.74 9.02 8.35
N ASP A 144 -4.68 8.11 9.33
CA ASP A 144 -3.59 8.11 10.33
C ASP A 144 -2.18 8.10 9.71
N LYS A 145 -1.27 8.80 10.39
CA LYS A 145 0.17 8.74 10.10
C LYS A 145 0.76 7.43 10.68
N PRO A 146 1.79 6.83 10.05
CA PRO A 146 2.63 5.78 10.63
C PRO A 146 3.16 6.17 12.00
N GLY A 147 3.19 5.22 12.93
CA GLY A 147 3.44 5.45 14.36
C GLY A 147 2.17 5.53 15.23
N ALA A 148 0.98 5.66 14.62
CA ALA A 148 -0.30 5.42 15.32
C ALA A 148 -0.66 3.92 15.29
N ARG A 149 -1.28 3.47 14.18
CA ARG A 149 -1.70 2.06 13.99
C ARG A 149 -0.66 1.22 13.24
N PHE A 150 0.15 1.87 12.40
CA PHE A 150 1.10 1.22 11.50
C PHE A 150 2.49 1.10 12.11
N ARG A 151 3.16 -0.01 11.82
CA ARG A 151 4.35 -0.45 12.56
C ARG A 151 5.68 0.02 11.99
N LEU A 152 5.76 0.46 10.73
CA LEU A 152 7.03 0.80 10.09
C LEU A 152 7.08 2.21 9.44
N PRO A 153 8.27 2.85 9.45
CA PRO A 153 8.50 4.16 8.85
C PRO A 153 8.98 4.13 7.38
N PHE A 154 8.97 2.97 6.71
CA PHE A 154 9.51 2.82 5.35
C PHE A 154 8.48 3.16 4.27
N GLY A 155 8.93 3.44 3.06
CA GLY A 155 8.09 3.68 1.89
C GLY A 155 7.70 2.39 1.18
N ALA A 156 6.50 2.37 0.60
CA ALA A 156 5.96 1.25 -0.16
C ALA A 156 6.75 0.96 -1.44
N VAL A 157 7.17 1.99 -2.19
CA VAL A 157 7.92 1.82 -3.45
C VAL A 157 9.26 1.10 -3.23
N PRO A 158 10.10 1.46 -2.24
CA PRO A 158 11.30 0.69 -1.90
C PRO A 158 11.04 -0.80 -1.62
N VAL A 159 9.94 -1.12 -0.93
CA VAL A 159 9.55 -2.51 -0.66
C VAL A 159 9.21 -3.21 -1.98
N MET A 160 8.42 -2.56 -2.83
CA MET A 160 8.01 -3.09 -4.13
C MET A 160 9.18 -3.34 -5.07
N LEU A 161 10.15 -2.42 -5.12
CA LEU A 161 11.39 -2.62 -5.88
C LEU A 161 12.25 -3.75 -5.29
N GLY A 162 12.26 -3.89 -3.96
CA GLY A 162 12.90 -5.02 -3.27
C GLY A 162 12.28 -6.39 -3.59
N LEU A 163 11.04 -6.42 -4.07
CA LEU A 163 10.37 -7.61 -4.59
C LEU A 163 10.66 -7.88 -6.08
N ASN A 164 11.58 -7.12 -6.68
CA ASN A 164 11.95 -7.19 -8.10
C ASN A 164 10.82 -6.81 -9.06
N TYR A 165 9.93 -5.89 -8.66
CA TYR A 165 8.99 -5.30 -9.59
C TYR A 165 9.74 -4.49 -10.67
N PRO A 166 9.46 -4.68 -11.97
CA PRO A 166 10.20 -4.05 -13.07
C PRO A 166 9.73 -2.60 -13.33
N ALA A 167 9.92 -1.70 -12.37
CA ALA A 167 9.48 -0.32 -12.52
C ALA A 167 10.28 0.45 -13.57
N THR A 168 9.62 1.34 -14.30
CA THR A 168 10.28 2.31 -15.18
C THR A 168 10.65 3.59 -14.42
N VAL A 169 11.60 4.37 -14.95
CA VAL A 169 12.06 5.65 -14.39
C VAL A 169 11.41 6.80 -15.12
#